data_AF-A0A382YGF9-F1
#
_entry.id   AF-A0A382YGF9-F1
#
_cell.length_a   1.000
_cell.length_b   1.000
_cell.length_c   1.000
_cell.angle_alpha   90.00
_cell.angle_beta   90.00
_cell.angle_gamma   90.00
#
_symmetry.space_group_name_H-M   'P 1'
#
loop_
_entity.id
_entity.type
_entity.pdbx_description
1 polymer ?
#
loop_
_entity_poly.entity_id
_entity_poly.type
_entity_poly.pdbx_seq_one_letter_code
_entity_poly.pdbx_strand_id
1 'polypeptide(L)'
;MLSGKYGHTLRSITVRPVLLRTYPNGSLAGHILGLVLYNQTGYYGVEGYYDDILGGDTERVFVSIIPLDVGTELQTDANADVYLTIDREIQFLAEQVLSESIQEYEAESGMMLVGDPITGDILAIASVPGFDPNDIEAVVTDTENVGRNPAVSEQFEPGSVFKVITMAAALESGVFSRYSSYYDTGTFEYGGIVVKNWDFKAHEAQDMTGLLARSLNVGAATLSTTLGPKQYYDYLQAFGIGRLTHVDIQGEETGSLRRPGDP
;
A
#
# COMPACT_ATOMS: atom_id res chain seq x y z
N MET A 1 36.24 -13.45 27.78
CA MET A 1 36.46 -12.62 28.98
C MET A 1 36.59 -11.17 28.55
N LEU A 2 35.56 -10.34 28.76
CA LEU A 2 35.66 -8.90 28.53
C LEU A 2 36.24 -8.26 29.81
N SER A 3 37.47 -7.76 29.76
CA SER A 3 38.08 -7.05 30.89
C SER A 3 38.00 -5.54 30.68
N GLY A 4 37.09 -4.88 31.39
CA GLY A 4 37.06 -3.42 31.54
C GLY A 4 37.98 -2.95 32.67
N LYS A 5 38.34 -1.66 32.63
CA LYS A 5 39.36 -0.96 33.46
C LYS A 5 39.11 -0.98 34.99
N TYR A 6 38.01 -1.57 35.45
CA TYR A 6 37.69 -1.79 36.86
C TYR A 6 37.37 -3.29 37.06
N GLY A 7 38.34 -4.01 37.63
CA GLY A 7 38.38 -5.47 37.70
C GLY A 7 37.35 -6.10 38.64
N HIS A 8 36.10 -6.19 38.20
CA HIS A 8 35.13 -7.12 38.75
C HIS A 8 34.84 -8.21 37.71
N THR A 9 35.44 -9.39 37.90
CA THR A 9 34.98 -10.61 37.22
C THR A 9 33.63 -11.00 37.79
N LEU A 10 32.56 -10.61 37.10
CA LEU A 10 31.21 -11.06 37.41
C LEU A 10 31.10 -12.54 37.01
N ARG A 11 31.02 -13.41 38.02
CA ARG A 11 30.75 -14.84 37.80
C ARG A 11 29.29 -14.97 37.35
N SER A 12 29.03 -15.87 36.40
CA SER A 12 27.68 -16.20 35.88
C SER A 12 27.03 -15.17 34.93
N ILE A 13 27.83 -14.35 34.23
CA ILE A 13 27.32 -13.58 33.07
C ILE A 13 27.55 -14.38 31.79
N THR A 14 26.47 -14.64 31.05
CA THR A 14 26.52 -15.19 29.71
C THR A 14 26.13 -14.09 28.72
N VAL A 15 26.94 -13.92 27.68
CA VAL A 15 26.64 -13.04 26.54
C VAL A 15 26.35 -13.93 25.36
N ARG A 16 25.24 -13.68 24.66
CA ARG A 16 24.87 -14.39 23.44
C ARG A 16 24.79 -13.36 22.30
N PRO A 17 25.45 -13.59 21.16
CA PRO A 17 25.21 -12.77 19.98
C PRO A 17 23.76 -12.94 19.52
N VAL A 18 23.14 -11.84 19.11
CA VAL A 18 21.80 -11.82 18.52
C VAL A 18 21.90 -11.00 17.24
N LEU A 19 21.25 -11.47 16.18
CA LEU A 19 21.16 -10.72 14.94
C LEU A 19 20.20 -9.55 15.14
N LEU A 20 20.64 -8.35 14.74
CA LEU A 20 19.81 -7.16 14.75
C LEU A 20 19.66 -6.66 13.32
N ARG A 21 18.42 -6.42 12.89
CA ARG A 21 18.13 -5.82 11.59
C ARG A 21 18.54 -4.35 11.62
N THR A 22 19.08 -3.86 10.52
CA THR A 22 19.46 -2.45 10.36
C THR A 22 18.97 -1.95 9.03
N TYR A 23 18.37 -0.76 9.02
CA TYR A 23 17.86 -0.10 7.82
C TYR A 23 18.80 1.07 7.48
N PRO A 24 19.73 0.91 6.52
CA PRO A 24 20.83 1.86 6.31
C PRO A 24 20.39 3.26 5.88
N ASN A 25 19.19 3.38 5.32
CA ASN A 25 18.64 4.65 4.83
C ASN A 25 17.65 5.29 5.83
N GLY A 26 17.63 4.85 7.09
CA GLY A 26 16.71 5.38 8.11
C GLY A 26 15.25 5.14 7.73
N SER A 27 14.45 6.21 7.75
CA SER A 27 13.01 6.19 7.44
C SER A 27 12.66 5.95 5.97
N LEU A 28 13.64 6.00 5.05
CA LEU A 28 13.38 5.79 3.63
C LEU A 28 12.77 4.40 3.40
N ALA A 29 11.63 4.36 2.72
CA ALA A 29 10.87 3.15 2.45
C ALA A 29 10.36 2.42 3.70
N GLY A 30 10.25 3.09 4.86
CA GLY A 30 9.87 2.47 6.14
C GLY A 30 8.58 1.63 6.03
N HIS A 31 7.52 2.15 5.43
CA HIS A 31 6.26 1.43 5.21
C HIS A 31 6.35 0.26 4.23
N ILE A 32 7.26 0.31 3.26
CA ILE A 32 7.46 -0.80 2.32
C ILE A 32 8.22 -1.91 3.03
N LEU A 33 9.31 -1.56 3.71
CA LEU A 33 10.17 -2.53 4.37
C LEU A 33 9.47 -3.15 5.58
N GLY A 34 8.81 -2.35 6.41
CA GLY A 34 8.36 -2.77 7.73
C GLY A 34 9.52 -2.74 8.72
N LEU A 35 9.43 -3.54 9.79
CA LEU A 35 10.49 -3.67 10.78
C LEU A 35 10.66 -5.11 11.25
N VAL A 36 11.77 -5.37 11.96
CA VAL A 36 11.99 -6.63 12.67
C VAL A 36 12.16 -6.30 14.15
N LEU A 37 11.38 -6.97 14.99
CA LEU A 37 11.39 -6.78 16.43
C LEU A 37 12.60 -7.45 17.10
N TYR A 38 12.87 -7.11 18.37
CA TYR A 38 13.96 -7.71 19.14
C TYR A 38 13.86 -9.23 19.32
N ASN A 39 12.66 -9.81 19.14
CA ASN A 39 12.44 -11.26 19.14
C ASN A 39 12.69 -11.92 17.77
N GLN A 40 13.19 -11.16 16.78
CA GLN A 40 13.45 -11.59 15.40
C GLN A 40 12.19 -11.90 14.57
N THR A 41 11.04 -11.34 14.95
CA THR A 41 9.81 -11.42 14.15
C THR A 41 9.67 -10.18 13.27
N GLY A 42 9.48 -10.39 11.98
CA GLY A 42 9.11 -9.37 11.00
C GLY A 42 7.69 -8.87 11.22
N TYR A 43 7.51 -7.56 11.10
CA TYR A 43 6.23 -6.90 11.31
C TYR A 43 6.05 -5.74 10.33
N TYR A 44 4.87 -5.65 9.75
CA TYR A 44 4.52 -4.76 8.63
C TYR A 44 5.37 -4.98 7.38
N GLY A 45 4.99 -4.33 6.28
CA GLY A 45 5.81 -4.28 5.08
C GLY A 45 6.14 -5.66 4.49
N VAL A 46 7.29 -5.70 3.83
CA VAL A 46 7.94 -6.89 3.27
C VAL A 46 8.47 -7.80 4.38
N GLU A 47 9.02 -7.24 5.46
CA GLU A 47 9.57 -8.03 6.58
C GLU A 47 8.49 -8.92 7.21
N GLY A 48 7.29 -8.36 7.44
CA GLY A 48 6.15 -9.12 7.99
C GLY A 48 5.46 -10.03 6.98
N TYR A 49 5.52 -9.73 5.67
CA TYR A 49 4.94 -10.58 4.64
C TYR A 49 5.82 -11.81 4.37
N TYR A 50 7.14 -11.62 4.33
CA TYR A 50 8.14 -12.64 4.04
C TYR A 50 8.86 -13.16 5.29
N ASP A 51 8.30 -12.97 6.49
CA ASP A 51 8.90 -13.42 7.76
C ASP A 51 9.26 -14.92 7.73
N ASP A 52 8.40 -15.74 7.13
CA ASP A 52 8.61 -17.19 6.99
C ASP A 52 9.88 -17.56 6.19
N ILE A 53 10.29 -16.73 5.22
CA ILE A 53 11.47 -17.00 4.37
C ILE A 53 12.70 -16.18 4.77
N LEU A 54 12.50 -15.02 5.42
CA LEU A 54 13.55 -14.12 5.87
C LEU A 54 14.05 -14.47 7.28
N GLY A 55 13.16 -14.93 8.17
CA GLY A 55 13.47 -15.29 9.56
C GLY A 55 14.22 -16.61 9.70
N GLY A 56 14.03 -17.54 8.76
CA GLY A 56 14.64 -18.87 8.77
C GLY A 56 14.01 -19.82 9.80
N ASP A 57 14.50 -21.06 9.85
CA ASP A 57 13.97 -22.08 10.77
C ASP A 57 14.43 -21.86 12.22
N THR A 58 13.48 -21.93 13.17
CA THR A 58 13.81 -21.89 14.59
C THR A 58 14.42 -23.22 15.05
N GLU A 59 15.74 -23.26 15.21
CA GLU A 59 16.41 -24.42 15.80
C GLU A 59 16.37 -24.40 17.34
N ARG A 60 15.89 -25.50 17.94
CA ARG A 60 15.97 -25.72 19.39
C ARG A 60 17.27 -26.44 19.75
N VAL A 61 18.26 -25.69 20.21
CA VAL A 61 19.48 -26.26 20.80
C VAL A 61 19.31 -26.57 22.27
N PHE A 62 19.72 -27.78 22.65
CA PHE A 62 19.88 -28.15 24.05
C PHE A 62 21.17 -27.52 24.57
N VAL A 63 21.04 -26.48 25.40
CA VAL A 63 22.19 -25.89 26.08
C VAL A 63 22.37 -26.59 27.41
N SER A 64 23.54 -27.17 27.61
CA SER A 64 23.94 -27.78 28.88
C SER A 64 24.01 -26.71 29.97
N ILE A 65 23.48 -27.02 31.16
CA ILE A 65 23.56 -26.15 32.34
C ILE A 65 24.97 -26.13 32.97
N ILE A 66 25.91 -26.92 32.44
CA ILE A 66 27.28 -27.01 32.92
C ILE A 66 28.09 -25.87 32.28
N PRO A 67 28.68 -24.95 33.07
CA PRO A 67 29.34 -23.74 32.55
C PRO A 67 30.56 -23.96 31.64
N LEU A 68 31.07 -25.20 31.57
CA LEU A 68 32.25 -25.58 30.78
C LEU A 68 31.89 -26.28 29.46
N ASP A 69 30.60 -26.51 29.24
CA ASP A 69 30.09 -27.22 28.07
C ASP A 69 29.80 -26.19 26.99
N VAL A 70 30.66 -26.15 25.97
CA VAL A 70 30.49 -25.26 24.82
C VAL A 70 29.40 -25.90 23.98
N GLY A 71 28.17 -25.39 24.13
CA GLY A 71 27.04 -25.81 23.29
C GLY A 71 27.40 -25.72 21.81
N THR A 72 26.78 -26.57 21.00
CA THR A 72 26.94 -26.53 19.54
C THR A 72 26.57 -25.16 19.00
N GLU A 73 27.48 -24.58 18.22
CA GLU A 73 27.22 -23.37 17.44
C GLU A 73 26.10 -23.70 16.44
N LEU A 74 24.99 -22.98 16.53
CA LEU A 74 23.90 -23.07 15.57
C LEU A 74 24.45 -22.63 14.21
N GLN A 75 24.55 -23.55 13.27
CA GLN A 75 24.67 -23.18 11.86
C GLN A 75 23.27 -22.87 11.37
N THR A 76 22.93 -21.60 11.32
CA THR A 76 21.77 -21.15 10.55
C THR A 76 22.18 -21.18 9.08
N ASP A 77 21.53 -22.01 8.27
CA ASP A 77 21.67 -21.94 6.82
C ASP A 77 21.32 -20.52 6.34
N ALA A 78 21.98 -20.07 5.27
CA ALA A 78 21.74 -18.72 4.74
C ALA A 78 20.27 -18.57 4.33
N ASN A 79 19.60 -17.57 4.89
CA ASN A 79 18.20 -17.25 4.59
C ASN A 79 18.06 -16.72 3.15
N ALA A 80 16.81 -16.64 2.67
CA ALA A 80 16.52 -16.12 1.34
C ALA A 80 16.84 -14.61 1.24
N ASP A 81 17.35 -14.19 0.09
CA ASP A 81 17.45 -12.77 -0.26
C ASP A 81 16.18 -12.33 -1.01
N VAL A 82 15.59 -11.22 -0.60
CA VAL A 82 14.46 -10.58 -1.28
C VAL A 82 14.96 -9.33 -2.00
N TYR A 83 14.80 -9.31 -3.32
CA TYR A 83 15.11 -8.15 -4.17
C TYR A 83 13.80 -7.45 -4.54
N LEU A 84 13.68 -6.19 -4.12
CA LEU A 84 12.48 -5.39 -4.39
C LEU A 84 12.54 -4.76 -5.78
N THR A 85 11.36 -4.45 -6.33
CA THR A 85 11.20 -3.65 -7.56
C THR A 85 11.43 -2.15 -7.31
N ILE A 86 11.53 -1.74 -6.05
CA ILE A 86 11.66 -0.36 -5.62
C ILE A 86 12.99 0.23 -6.11
N ASP A 87 12.90 1.33 -6.84
CA ASP A 87 14.05 2.14 -7.16
C ASP A 87 14.28 3.13 -6.03
N ARG A 88 15.44 3.02 -5.38
CA ARG A 88 15.79 3.83 -4.20
C ARG A 88 15.80 5.33 -4.48
N GLU A 89 16.20 5.75 -5.69
CA GLU A 89 16.23 7.18 -6.05
C GLU A 89 14.83 7.71 -6.29
N ILE A 90 13.99 6.94 -7.00
CA ILE A 90 12.58 7.29 -7.22
C ILE A 90 11.83 7.33 -5.88
N GLN A 91 12.05 6.36 -4.99
CA GLN A 91 11.44 6.32 -3.67
C GLN A 91 11.81 7.57 -2.85
N PHE A 92 13.09 7.92 -2.81
CA PHE A 92 13.55 9.11 -2.08
C PHE A 92 12.88 10.39 -2.61
N LEU A 93 12.84 10.55 -3.93
CA LEU A 93 12.18 11.70 -4.56
C LEU A 93 10.67 11.73 -4.28
N ALA A 94 10.00 10.57 -4.33
CA ALA A 94 8.57 10.46 -4.06
C ALA A 94 8.24 10.86 -2.62
N GLU A 95 9.00 10.35 -1.63
CA GLU A 95 8.83 10.74 -0.23
C GLU A 95 9.12 12.23 0.01
N GLN A 96 10.18 12.76 -0.60
CA GLN A 96 10.53 14.17 -0.49
C GLN A 96 9.41 15.06 -1.04
N VAL A 97 8.99 14.84 -2.29
CA VAL A 97 7.94 15.65 -2.95
C VAL A 97 6.62 15.54 -2.20
N LEU A 98 6.25 14.34 -1.75
CA LEU A 98 5.04 14.14 -0.96
C LEU A 98 5.11 14.90 0.36
N SER A 99 6.22 14.80 1.09
CA SER A 99 6.38 15.48 2.38
C SER A 99 6.40 17.00 2.24
N GLU A 100 7.02 17.54 1.18
CA GLU A 100 6.98 18.97 0.86
C GLU A 100 5.54 19.42 0.53
N SER A 101 4.80 18.62 -0.24
CA SER A 101 3.40 18.92 -0.61
C SER A 101 2.47 18.90 0.60
N ILE A 102 2.63 17.93 1.51
CA ILE A 102 1.85 17.86 2.75
C ILE A 102 2.07 19.11 3.61
N GLN A 103 3.31 19.58 3.71
CA GLN A 103 3.64 20.81 4.44
C GLN A 103 3.09 22.06 3.75
N GLU A 104 3.23 22.17 2.42
CA GLU A 104 2.74 23.33 1.66
C GLU A 104 1.21 23.48 1.76
N TYR A 105 0.48 22.37 1.66
CA TYR A 105 -0.98 22.37 1.66
C TYR A 105 -1.61 22.14 3.04
N GLU A 106 -0.79 22.03 4.11
CA GLU A 106 -1.25 21.76 5.48
C GLU A 106 -2.18 20.52 5.55
N ALA A 107 -1.86 19.49 4.77
CA ALA A 107 -2.63 18.26 4.74
C ALA A 107 -2.29 17.36 5.95
N GLU A 108 -3.23 16.50 6.34
CA GLU A 108 -3.05 15.56 7.45
C GLU A 108 -2.12 14.40 7.09
N SER A 109 -2.34 13.81 5.92
CA SER A 109 -1.59 12.67 5.41
C SER A 109 -1.62 12.63 3.88
N GLY A 110 -0.77 11.78 3.30
CA GLY A 110 -0.80 11.55 1.86
C GLY A 110 -0.08 10.27 1.45
N MET A 111 -0.35 9.85 0.23
CA MET A 111 0.21 8.65 -0.39
C MET A 111 0.64 8.97 -1.82
N MET A 112 1.73 8.36 -2.28
CA MET A 112 2.19 8.46 -3.65
C MET A 112 2.73 7.12 -4.11
N LEU A 113 2.25 6.65 -5.26
CA LEU A 113 2.69 5.40 -5.88
C LEU A 113 3.26 5.70 -7.27
N VAL A 114 4.40 5.12 -7.57
CA VAL A 114 5.05 5.19 -8.89
C VAL A 114 5.27 3.77 -9.38
N GLY A 115 4.78 3.47 -10.59
CA GLY A 115 4.94 2.15 -11.19
C GLY A 115 5.29 2.23 -12.67
N ASP A 116 5.90 1.18 -13.18
CA ASP A 116 6.15 0.98 -14.60
C ASP A 116 4.89 0.34 -15.25
N PRO A 117 4.22 1.04 -16.18
CA PRO A 117 2.98 0.53 -16.80
C PRO A 117 3.22 -0.64 -17.77
N ILE A 118 4.46 -0.90 -18.19
CA ILE A 118 4.81 -1.98 -19.11
C ILE A 118 5.06 -3.28 -18.33
N THR A 119 5.83 -3.22 -17.24
CA THR A 119 6.18 -4.41 -16.45
C THR A 119 5.17 -4.68 -15.32
N GLY A 120 4.50 -3.64 -14.83
CA GLY A 120 3.69 -3.69 -13.62
C GLY A 120 4.51 -3.53 -12.34
N ASP A 121 5.82 -3.30 -12.46
CA ASP A 121 6.70 -3.11 -11.31
C ASP A 121 6.34 -1.85 -10.54
N ILE A 122 6.30 -1.94 -9.23
CA ILE A 122 6.17 -0.78 -8.36
C ILE A 122 7.57 -0.25 -8.06
N LEU A 123 7.84 0.97 -8.50
CA LEU A 123 9.14 1.64 -8.37
C LEU A 123 9.22 2.45 -7.07
N ALA A 124 8.09 2.95 -6.56
CA ALA A 124 8.02 3.64 -5.28
C ALA A 124 6.61 3.58 -4.67
N ILE A 125 6.55 3.50 -3.35
CA ILE A 125 5.34 3.70 -2.52
C ILE A 125 5.73 4.58 -1.34
N ALA A 126 5.36 5.86 -1.41
CA ALA A 126 5.59 6.82 -0.35
C ALA A 126 4.29 7.07 0.43
N SER A 127 4.41 7.27 1.73
CA SER A 127 3.30 7.65 2.61
C SER A 127 3.80 8.58 3.70
N VAL A 128 3.01 9.60 4.01
CA VAL A 128 3.31 10.63 5.01
C VAL A 128 2.11 10.74 5.96
N PRO A 129 2.30 10.74 7.30
CA PRO A 129 3.58 10.65 8.01
C PRO A 129 4.28 9.30 7.84
N GLY A 130 5.62 9.31 7.77
CA GLY A 130 6.47 8.13 7.72
C GLY A 130 6.97 7.70 9.09
N PHE A 131 7.63 6.54 9.18
CA PHE A 131 8.32 6.10 10.39
C PHE A 131 9.75 5.60 10.08
N ASP A 132 10.62 5.63 11.09
CA ASP A 132 11.95 5.02 11.01
C ASP A 132 11.90 3.59 11.55
N PRO A 133 12.12 2.55 10.72
CA PRO A 133 12.11 1.16 11.16
C PRO A 133 13.27 0.79 12.10
N ASN A 134 14.28 1.66 12.26
CA ASN A 134 15.29 1.51 13.32
C ASN A 134 14.77 1.96 14.70
N ASP A 135 13.70 2.77 14.77
CA ASP A 135 13.07 3.19 16.02
C ASP A 135 11.91 2.25 16.42
N ILE A 136 12.30 1.03 16.80
CA ILE A 136 11.36 -0.04 17.16
C ILE A 136 10.43 0.39 18.31
N GLU A 137 10.93 1.16 19.27
CA GLU A 137 10.14 1.58 20.43
C GLU A 137 9.01 2.52 20.02
N ALA A 138 9.29 3.49 19.14
CA ALA A 138 8.27 4.39 18.61
C ALA A 138 7.16 3.63 17.87
N VAL A 139 7.52 2.61 17.07
CA VAL A 139 6.53 1.84 16.28
C VAL A 139 5.72 0.88 17.14
N VAL A 140 6.34 0.21 18.12
CA VAL A 140 5.65 -0.79 18.97
C VAL A 140 4.74 -0.14 20.01
N THR A 141 5.09 1.05 20.48
CA THR A 141 4.28 1.79 21.46
C THR A 141 3.15 2.59 20.81
N ASP A 142 3.14 2.68 19.48
CA ASP A 142 2.12 3.37 18.73
C ASP A 142 0.79 2.60 18.71
N THR A 143 -0.28 3.31 19.08
CA THR A 143 -1.65 2.78 19.07
C THR A 143 -2.37 3.00 17.74
N GLU A 144 -1.84 3.87 16.87
CA GLU A 144 -2.45 4.23 15.59
C GLU A 144 -2.06 3.27 14.44
N ASN A 145 -1.10 2.38 14.69
CA ASN A 145 -0.52 1.43 13.73
C ASN A 145 0.14 2.13 12.54
N VAL A 146 0.93 3.18 12.79
CA VAL A 146 1.69 3.94 11.79
C VAL A 146 2.65 3.08 10.95
N GLY A 147 2.97 1.87 11.42
CA GLY A 147 3.76 0.92 10.64
C GLY A 147 3.01 0.27 9.48
N ARG A 148 1.67 0.28 9.47
CA ARG A 148 0.88 -0.20 8.33
C ARG A 148 1.07 0.75 7.16
N ASN A 149 1.27 0.20 5.97
CA ASN A 149 1.36 1.01 4.77
C ASN A 149 -0.07 1.44 4.34
N PRO A 150 -0.44 2.73 4.44
CA PRO A 150 -1.81 3.15 4.11
C PRO A 150 -2.14 2.93 2.63
N ALA A 151 -1.14 2.93 1.74
CA ALA A 151 -1.36 2.73 0.30
C ALA A 151 -1.95 1.36 -0.08
N VAL A 152 -1.80 0.36 0.79
CA VAL A 152 -2.35 -0.99 0.57
C VAL A 152 -3.46 -1.35 1.56
N SER A 153 -3.64 -0.54 2.61
CA SER A 153 -4.43 -0.92 3.78
C SER A 153 -5.58 0.04 4.09
N GLU A 154 -5.55 1.26 3.56
CA GLU A 154 -6.64 2.22 3.68
C GLU A 154 -7.53 2.23 2.44
N GLN A 155 -8.79 2.63 2.66
CA GLN A 155 -9.81 2.70 1.62
C GLN A 155 -10.34 4.13 1.52
N PHE A 156 -10.44 4.64 0.30
CA PHE A 156 -11.06 5.93 0.02
C PHE A 156 -11.93 5.84 -1.23
N GLU A 157 -12.89 6.75 -1.36
CA GLU A 157 -13.69 6.85 -2.58
C GLU A 157 -12.88 7.58 -3.67
N PRO A 158 -12.55 6.94 -4.81
CA PRO A 158 -11.66 7.52 -5.80
C PRO A 158 -12.27 8.71 -6.57
N GLY A 159 -13.56 8.99 -6.38
CA GLY A 159 -14.24 10.12 -7.01
C GLY A 159 -14.07 10.16 -8.53
N SER A 160 -13.75 11.34 -9.07
CA SER A 160 -13.77 11.56 -10.53
C SER A 160 -12.65 10.89 -11.30
N VAL A 161 -11.52 10.51 -10.67
CA VAL A 161 -10.47 9.77 -11.40
C VAL A 161 -10.98 8.41 -11.88
N PHE A 162 -12.00 7.86 -11.20
CA PHE A 162 -12.65 6.60 -11.57
C PHE A 162 -13.43 6.67 -12.89
N LYS A 163 -13.77 7.87 -13.39
CA LYS A 163 -14.50 8.05 -14.65
C LYS A 163 -13.72 7.53 -15.86
N VAL A 164 -12.39 7.45 -15.76
CA VAL A 164 -11.55 6.84 -16.82
C VAL A 164 -11.90 5.36 -16.98
N ILE A 165 -12.10 4.64 -15.86
CA ILE A 165 -12.53 3.24 -15.86
C ILE A 165 -13.96 3.11 -16.41
N THR A 166 -14.87 3.98 -15.99
CA THR A 166 -16.24 4.00 -16.52
C THR A 166 -16.28 4.25 -18.03
N MET A 167 -15.48 5.20 -18.52
CA MET A 167 -15.36 5.49 -19.94
C MET A 167 -14.77 4.29 -20.71
N ALA A 168 -13.71 3.68 -20.19
CA ALA A 168 -13.09 2.52 -20.82
C ALA A 168 -14.08 1.36 -20.94
N ALA A 169 -14.84 1.05 -19.88
CA ALA A 169 -15.89 0.04 -19.90
C ALA A 169 -16.98 0.36 -20.94
N ALA A 170 -17.41 1.62 -21.02
CA ALA A 170 -18.42 2.07 -21.97
C ALA A 170 -17.97 1.91 -23.43
N LEU A 171 -16.72 2.29 -23.72
CA LEU A 171 -16.14 2.15 -25.06
C LEU A 171 -15.93 0.68 -25.44
N GLU A 172 -15.40 -0.13 -24.52
CA GLU A 172 -15.13 -1.56 -24.76
C GLU A 172 -16.41 -2.35 -24.97
N SER A 173 -17.51 -1.97 -24.31
CA SER A 173 -18.82 -2.59 -24.52
C SER A 173 -19.37 -2.43 -25.93
N GLY A 174 -18.87 -1.45 -26.71
CA GLY A 174 -19.40 -1.04 -28.01
C GLY A 174 -20.72 -0.25 -27.94
N VAL A 175 -21.30 -0.06 -26.75
CA VAL A 175 -22.51 0.75 -26.55
C VAL A 175 -22.24 2.24 -26.85
N PHE A 176 -21.04 2.70 -26.50
CA PHE A 176 -20.55 4.04 -26.84
C PHE A 176 -19.30 3.94 -27.70
N SER A 177 -19.12 4.92 -28.57
CA SER A 177 -17.87 5.15 -29.31
C SER A 177 -17.26 6.46 -28.87
N ARG A 178 -16.00 6.72 -29.25
CA ARG A 178 -15.36 8.02 -29.02
C ARG A 178 -16.09 9.21 -29.65
N TYR A 179 -16.97 8.95 -30.63
CA TYR A 179 -17.79 9.97 -31.31
C TYR A 179 -19.21 10.08 -30.75
N SER A 180 -19.55 9.25 -29.76
CA SER A 180 -20.84 9.34 -29.09
C SER A 180 -20.94 10.66 -28.32
N SER A 181 -22.16 11.17 -28.25
CA SER A 181 -22.51 12.35 -27.47
C SER A 181 -23.66 12.02 -26.53
N TYR A 182 -23.79 12.82 -25.48
CA TYR A 182 -24.94 12.80 -24.58
C TYR A 182 -25.40 14.24 -24.32
N TYR A 183 -26.63 14.40 -23.83
CA TYR A 183 -27.15 15.70 -23.47
C TYR A 183 -27.17 15.84 -21.95
N ASP A 184 -26.36 16.76 -21.43
CA ASP A 184 -26.22 17.03 -20.01
C ASP A 184 -27.27 18.03 -19.52
N THR A 185 -28.28 17.53 -18.82
CA THR A 185 -29.35 18.31 -18.19
C THR A 185 -28.98 18.89 -16.83
N GLY A 186 -27.75 18.67 -16.34
CA GLY A 186 -27.24 19.11 -15.05
C GLY A 186 -27.57 18.17 -13.88
N THR A 187 -28.60 17.35 -14.03
CA THR A 187 -28.98 16.29 -13.09
C THR A 187 -29.31 14.99 -13.80
N PHE A 188 -29.05 13.86 -13.14
CA PHE A 188 -29.41 12.52 -13.58
C PHE A 188 -30.05 11.76 -12.42
N GLU A 189 -31.27 11.25 -12.59
CA GLU A 189 -31.98 10.50 -11.55
C GLU A 189 -31.99 9.01 -11.87
N TYR A 190 -31.61 8.18 -10.91
CA TYR A 190 -31.69 6.73 -11.01
C TYR A 190 -32.03 6.10 -9.66
N GLY A 191 -33.12 5.32 -9.62
CA GLY A 191 -33.55 4.64 -8.39
C GLY A 191 -33.84 5.59 -7.21
N GLY A 192 -34.27 6.82 -7.47
CA GLY A 192 -34.52 7.85 -6.44
C GLY A 192 -33.27 8.61 -5.98
N ILE A 193 -32.09 8.31 -6.53
CA ILE A 193 -30.85 9.05 -6.28
C ILE A 193 -30.65 10.07 -7.40
N VAL A 194 -30.43 11.34 -7.02
CA VAL A 194 -30.14 12.43 -7.96
C VAL A 194 -28.65 12.74 -7.98
N VAL A 195 -28.01 12.41 -9.10
CA VAL A 195 -26.62 12.78 -9.41
C VAL A 195 -26.58 14.17 -10.01
N LYS A 196 -25.62 15.00 -9.59
CA LYS A 196 -25.42 16.37 -10.10
C LYS A 196 -23.97 16.60 -10.50
N ASN A 197 -23.73 17.50 -11.44
CA ASN A 197 -22.39 17.98 -11.74
C ASN A 197 -21.84 18.84 -10.58
N TRP A 198 -20.51 18.96 -10.50
CA TRP A 198 -19.82 19.68 -9.43
C TRP A 198 -20.22 21.16 -9.32
N ASP A 199 -20.67 21.75 -10.43
CA ASP A 199 -21.10 23.15 -10.53
C ASP A 199 -22.63 23.33 -10.47
N PHE A 200 -23.38 22.24 -10.29
CA PHE A 200 -24.83 22.21 -10.28
C PHE A 200 -25.50 22.76 -11.56
N LYS A 201 -24.80 22.74 -12.70
CA LYS A 201 -25.30 23.26 -13.98
C LYS A 201 -25.44 22.16 -15.03
N ALA A 202 -26.33 22.45 -15.99
CA ALA A 202 -26.41 21.76 -17.26
C ALA A 202 -25.25 22.20 -18.17
N HIS A 203 -24.72 21.26 -18.95
CA HIS A 203 -23.66 21.50 -19.93
C HIS A 203 -24.13 21.22 -21.38
N GLU A 204 -25.42 20.98 -21.56
CA GLU A 204 -26.06 20.73 -22.87
C GLU A 204 -25.37 19.57 -23.62
N ALA A 205 -25.25 19.66 -24.95
CA ALA A 205 -24.60 18.60 -25.73
C ALA A 205 -23.11 18.50 -25.38
N GLN A 206 -22.68 17.32 -24.94
CA GLN A 206 -21.29 17.00 -24.62
C GLN A 206 -20.88 15.69 -25.30
N ASP A 207 -19.62 15.59 -25.67
CA ASP A 207 -19.01 14.35 -26.18
C ASP A 207 -18.23 13.63 -25.08
N MET A 208 -17.66 12.47 -25.42
CA MET A 208 -16.89 11.65 -24.47
C MET A 208 -15.65 12.39 -23.94
N THR A 209 -15.04 13.27 -24.74
CA THR A 209 -13.90 14.09 -24.31
C THR A 209 -14.35 15.18 -23.33
N GLY A 210 -15.45 15.86 -23.61
CA GLY A 210 -16.06 16.86 -22.74
C GLY A 210 -16.46 16.30 -21.38
N LEU A 211 -17.01 15.08 -21.35
CA LEU A 211 -17.32 14.35 -20.13
C LEU A 211 -16.10 14.27 -19.20
N LEU A 212 -14.96 13.80 -19.71
CA LEU A 212 -13.74 13.66 -18.93
C LEU A 212 -13.10 15.00 -18.60
N ALA A 213 -12.95 15.88 -19.60
CA ALA A 213 -12.28 17.17 -19.45
C ALA A 213 -12.98 18.10 -18.45
N ARG A 214 -14.31 18.03 -18.37
CA ARG A 214 -15.10 18.82 -17.41
C ARG A 214 -15.54 18.03 -16.19
N SER A 215 -15.13 16.76 -16.11
CA SER A 215 -15.46 15.83 -15.03
C SER A 215 -16.98 15.78 -14.76
N LEU A 216 -17.80 15.58 -15.79
CA LEU A 216 -19.25 15.63 -15.68
C LEU A 216 -19.81 14.33 -15.08
N ASN A 217 -20.45 14.44 -13.91
CA ASN A 217 -21.04 13.31 -13.20
C ASN A 217 -22.27 12.75 -13.92
N VAL A 218 -23.07 13.63 -14.54
CA VAL A 218 -24.24 13.24 -15.35
C VAL A 218 -23.82 12.35 -16.51
N GLY A 219 -22.72 12.69 -17.19
CA GLY A 219 -22.16 11.86 -18.25
C GLY A 219 -21.72 10.49 -17.74
N ALA A 220 -20.92 10.44 -16.66
CA ALA A 220 -20.46 9.19 -16.08
C ALA A 220 -21.63 8.28 -15.63
N ALA A 221 -22.67 8.87 -15.01
CA ALA A 221 -23.88 8.15 -14.62
C ALA A 221 -24.66 7.64 -15.84
N THR A 222 -24.74 8.43 -16.92
CA THR A 222 -25.36 8.00 -18.18
C THR A 222 -24.64 6.78 -18.75
N LEU A 223 -23.30 6.79 -18.79
CA LEU A 223 -22.52 5.66 -19.29
C LEU A 223 -22.73 4.39 -18.45
N SER A 224 -22.55 4.48 -17.13
CA SER A 224 -22.62 3.32 -16.24
C SER A 224 -24.03 2.71 -16.15
N THR A 225 -25.07 3.54 -16.15
CA THR A 225 -26.46 3.04 -16.12
C THR A 225 -26.90 2.46 -17.46
N THR A 226 -26.40 2.98 -18.59
CA THR A 226 -26.68 2.42 -19.92
C THR A 226 -26.04 1.04 -20.10
N LEU A 227 -24.83 0.82 -19.58
CA LEU A 227 -24.20 -0.51 -19.51
C LEU A 227 -25.03 -1.49 -18.67
N GLY A 228 -25.69 -0.97 -17.63
CA GLY A 228 -26.39 -1.76 -16.64
C GLY A 228 -25.45 -2.38 -15.59
N PRO A 229 -26.01 -2.75 -14.43
CA PRO A 229 -25.21 -3.05 -13.24
C PRO A 229 -24.32 -4.29 -13.39
N LYS A 230 -24.80 -5.33 -14.08
CA LYS A 230 -24.01 -6.56 -14.28
C LYS A 230 -22.79 -6.30 -15.16
N GLN A 231 -22.99 -5.73 -16.35
CA GLN A 231 -21.89 -5.50 -17.28
C GLN A 231 -20.88 -4.51 -16.70
N TYR A 232 -21.36 -3.45 -16.04
CA TYR A 232 -20.47 -2.50 -15.38
C TYR A 232 -19.63 -3.18 -14.28
N TYR A 233 -20.26 -3.98 -13.41
CA TYR A 233 -19.55 -4.73 -12.38
C TYR A 233 -18.50 -5.69 -12.96
N ASP A 234 -18.83 -6.41 -14.04
CA ASP A 234 -17.90 -7.33 -14.71
C ASP A 234 -16.66 -6.58 -15.23
N TYR A 235 -16.82 -5.37 -15.76
CA TYR A 235 -15.67 -4.54 -16.15
C TYR A 235 -14.85 -4.06 -14.96
N LEU A 236 -15.48 -3.64 -13.85
CA LEU A 236 -14.74 -3.23 -12.64
C LEU A 236 -13.90 -4.39 -12.08
N GLN A 237 -14.45 -5.61 -12.07
CA GLN A 237 -13.72 -6.84 -11.75
C GLN A 237 -12.57 -7.12 -12.73
N ALA A 238 -12.77 -6.88 -14.03
CA ALA A 238 -11.71 -7.04 -15.03
C ALA A 238 -10.53 -6.08 -14.79
N PHE A 239 -10.81 -4.83 -14.38
CA PHE A 239 -9.80 -3.87 -13.94
C PHE A 239 -9.17 -4.19 -12.57
N GLY A 240 -9.67 -5.22 -11.87
CA GLY A 240 -9.14 -5.65 -10.58
C GLY A 240 -9.64 -4.88 -9.37
N ILE A 241 -10.73 -4.13 -9.52
CA ILE A 241 -11.34 -3.42 -8.40
C ILE A 241 -12.05 -4.42 -7.47
N GLY A 242 -11.88 -4.27 -6.16
CA GLY A 242 -12.55 -5.09 -5.15
C GLY A 242 -11.87 -6.44 -4.88
N ARG A 243 -10.61 -6.62 -5.30
CA ARG A 243 -9.78 -7.80 -5.00
C ARG A 243 -8.38 -7.36 -4.53
N LEU A 244 -7.66 -8.28 -3.88
CA LEU A 244 -6.25 -8.06 -3.55
C LEU A 244 -5.44 -7.91 -4.82
N THR A 245 -4.45 -7.02 -4.77
CA THR A 245 -3.43 -6.86 -5.81
C THR A 245 -2.31 -7.88 -5.67
N HIS A 246 -2.13 -8.44 -4.47
CA HIS A 246 -1.04 -9.36 -4.12
C HIS A 246 0.34 -8.66 -4.21
N VAL A 247 0.43 -7.43 -3.69
CA VAL A 247 1.63 -6.58 -3.70
C VAL A 247 2.73 -7.03 -2.71
N ASP A 248 2.59 -8.20 -2.10
CA ASP A 248 3.56 -8.78 -1.15
C ASP A 248 3.92 -7.86 0.03
N ILE A 249 2.96 -7.07 0.49
CA ILE A 249 3.07 -6.21 1.68
C ILE A 249 2.05 -6.67 2.73
N GLN A 250 2.50 -6.84 3.97
CA GLN A 250 1.63 -7.25 5.06
C GLN A 250 0.54 -6.20 5.33
N GLY A 251 -0.71 -6.67 5.47
CA GLY A 251 -1.84 -5.81 5.83
C GLY A 251 -2.62 -5.22 4.66
N GLU A 252 -2.46 -5.78 3.45
CA GLU A 252 -3.25 -5.45 2.26
C GLU A 252 -4.76 -5.73 2.45
N GLU A 253 -5.60 -4.82 1.96
CA GLU A 253 -7.06 -4.90 2.04
C GLU A 253 -7.71 -4.83 0.64
N THR A 254 -8.83 -5.54 0.43
CA THR A 254 -9.48 -5.67 -0.90
C THR A 254 -10.29 -4.44 -1.36
N GLY A 255 -10.48 -3.45 -0.49
CA GLY A 255 -11.51 -2.42 -0.69
C GLY A 255 -12.94 -2.98 -0.62
N SER A 256 -13.92 -2.13 -0.93
CA SER A 256 -15.34 -2.50 -1.01
C SER A 256 -15.91 -2.25 -2.41
N LEU A 257 -16.42 -3.30 -3.04
CA LEU A 257 -17.11 -3.22 -4.32
C LEU A 257 -18.50 -3.89 -4.23
N ARG A 258 -19.56 -3.08 -4.30
CA ARG A 258 -20.94 -3.57 -4.25
C ARG A 258 -21.28 -4.46 -5.43
N ARG A 259 -21.97 -5.56 -5.18
CA ARG A 259 -22.44 -6.51 -6.19
C ARG A 259 -23.75 -6.03 -6.81
N PRO A 260 -24.04 -6.41 -8.06
CA PRO A 260 -25.35 -6.14 -8.66
C PRO A 260 -26.47 -6.75 -7.81
N GLY A 261 -27.39 -5.90 -7.34
CA GLY A 261 -28.51 -6.30 -6.50
C GLY A 261 -28.25 -6.22 -4.99
N ASP A 262 -27.06 -5.79 -4.57
CA ASP A 262 -26.85 -5.36 -3.18
C ASP A 262 -27.78 -4.17 -2.85
N PRO A 263 -28.30 -4.09 -1.61
CA PRO A 263 -29.20 -3.02 -1.18
C PRO A 263 -28.57 -1.62 -1.16
#